data_AF-A0A3N6MAZ2-F1
#
_entry.id   AF-A0A3N6MAZ2-F1
#
_cell.length_a   1.000
_cell.length_b   1.000
_cell.length_c   1.000
_cell.angle_alpha   90.00
_cell.angle_beta   90.00
_cell.angle_gamma   90.00
#
_symmetry.space_group_name_H-M   'P 1'
#
loop_
_entity.id
_entity.type
_entity.pdbx_description
1 polymer ?
#
loop_
_entity_poly.entity_id
_entity_poly.type
_entity_poly.pdbx_seq_one_letter_code
_entity_poly.pdbx_strand_id
1 'polypeptide(L)' 'MDRMMKELVEEYLERDLVTPEGKLLAQFLLVKDDPAEALDVVLENRKSSTNSCKLSGAAD' A
#
# COMPACT_ATOMS: atom_id res chain seq x y z
N MET A 1 -6.91 18.67 -0.81
CA MET A 1 -6.82 17.35 -1.45
C MET A 1 -6.01 16.39 -0.59
N ASP A 2 -4.92 16.86 0.02
CA ASP A 2 -4.01 16.07 0.87
C ASP A 2 -4.66 15.30 2.01
N ARG A 3 -5.65 15.87 2.69
CA ARG A 3 -6.30 15.20 3.84
C ARG A 3 -6.94 13.86 3.47
N MET A 4 -7.67 13.82 2.36
CA MET A 4 -8.32 12.59 1.86
C MET A 4 -7.28 11.54 1.43
N MET A 5 -6.14 11.99 0.91
CA MET A 5 -5.06 11.10 0.48
C MET A 5 -4.30 10.53 1.68
N LYS A 6 -4.05 11.34 2.73
CA LYS A 6 -3.46 10.87 4.01
C LYS A 6 -4.34 9.80 4.66
N GLU A 7 -5.64 10.05 4.77
CA GLU A 7 -6.61 9.09 5.32
C GLU A 7 -6.60 7.76 4.55
N LEU A 8 -6.48 7.80 3.22
CA LEU A 8 -6.37 6.60 2.40
C LEU A 8 -5.08 5.83 2.70
N VAL A 9 -3.93 6.50 2.78
CA VAL A 9 -2.66 5.84 3.10
C VAL A 9 -2.72 5.18 4.48
N GLU A 10 -3.29 5.86 5.47
CA GLU A 10 -3.48 5.30 6.82
C GLU A 10 -4.32 4.03 6.80
N GLU A 11 -5.44 4.01 6.06
CA GLU A 11 -6.27 2.80 5.90
C GLU A 11 -5.44 1.63 5.33
N TYR A 12 -4.61 1.87 4.31
CA TYR A 12 -3.75 0.83 3.73
C TYR A 12 -2.72 0.28 4.74
N LEU A 13 -2.18 1.14 5.61
CA LEU A 13 -1.21 0.75 6.64
C LEU A 13 -1.86 -0.11 7.74
N GLU A 14 -3.11 0.18 8.10
CA GLU A 14 -3.89 -0.58 9.09
C GLU A 14 -4.29 -1.98 8.58
N ARG A 15 -4.54 -2.14 7.27
CA ARG A 15 -5.00 -3.41 6.68
C ARG A 15 -3.92 -4.49 6.55
N ASP A 16 -2.70 -4.24 7.03
CA ASP A 16 -1.55 -5.16 7.00
C ASP A 16 -1.21 -5.71 5.60
N LEU A 17 -1.56 -4.95 4.56
CA LEU A 17 -1.33 -5.31 3.14
C LEU A 17 0.05 -4.87 2.64
N VAL A 18 0.83 -4.23 3.50
CA VAL A 18 2.09 -3.56 3.21
C VAL A 18 3.18 -4.22 4.06
N THR A 19 4.35 -4.49 3.47
CA THR A 19 5.50 -5.02 4.20
C THR A 19 5.91 -4.09 5.34
N PRO A 20 6.57 -4.59 6.41
CA PRO A 20 7.08 -3.73 7.48
C PRO A 20 7.96 -2.58 6.98
N GLU A 21 8.81 -2.83 5.99
CA GLU A 21 9.66 -1.83 5.35
C GLU A 21 8.84 -0.80 4.58
N GLY A 22 7.83 -1.24 3.81
CA GLY A 22 6.92 -0.36 3.10
C GLY A 22 6.08 0.50 4.05
N LYS A 23 5.68 -0.03 5.21
CA LYS A 23 4.96 0.73 6.25
C LYS A 23 5.83 1.84 6.83
N LEU A 24 7.08 1.54 7.17
CA LEU A 24 8.03 2.53 7.69
C LEU A 24 8.29 3.65 6.68
N LEU A 25 8.47 3.30 5.40
CA LEU A 25 8.69 4.27 4.33
C LEU A 25 7.47 5.16 4.10
N ALA A 26 6.27 4.58 4.01
CA ALA A 26 5.03 5.34 3.85
C ALA A 26 4.76 6.27 5.05
N GLN A 27 4.99 5.83 6.29
CA GLN A 27 4.88 6.68 7.48
C GLN A 27 5.88 7.85 7.46
N PHE A 28 7.12 7.60 7.03
CA PHE A 28 8.12 8.66 6.89
C PHE A 28 7.71 9.71 5.84
N LEU A 29 7.12 9.28 4.72
CA LEU A 29 6.61 10.17 3.67
C LEU A 29 5.38 10.98 4.15
N LEU A 30 4.49 10.37 4.94
CA LEU A 30 3.38 11.09 5.56
C LEU A 30 3.85 12.20 6.52
N VAL A 31 4.90 11.94 7.31
CA VAL A 31 5.52 12.94 8.20
C VAL A 31 6.15 14.09 7.41
N LYS A 32 6.64 13.82 6.20
CA LYS A 32 7.19 14.83 5.27
C LYS A 32 6.12 15.63 4.52
N ASP A 33 4.84 15.34 4.74
CA ASP A 33 3.72 15.92 4.00
C ASP A 33 3.72 15.55 2.50
N ASP A 34 4.23 14.37 2.16
CA ASP A 34 4.21 13.79 0.80
C ASP A 34 3.24 12.58 0.71
N PRO A 35 1.91 12.80 0.81
CA PRO A 35 0.93 11.71 0.82
C PRO A 35 0.79 10.98 -0.52
N ALA A 36 1.15 11.62 -1.64
CA ALA A 36 1.11 11.00 -2.96
C ALA A 36 2.17 9.89 -3.09
N GLU A 37 3.41 10.18 -2.69
CA GLU A 37 4.50 9.18 -2.71
C GLU A 37 4.26 8.09 -1.67
N ALA A 38 3.70 8.44 -0.50
CA ALA A 38 3.30 7.46 0.49
C ALA A 38 2.23 6.49 -0.05
N LEU A 39 1.29 6.99 -0.86
CA LEU A 39 0.26 6.18 -1.52
C LEU A 39 0.86 5.22 -2.57
N ASP A 40 1.82 5.69 -3.36
CA ASP A 40 2.51 4.84 -4.35
C ASP A 40 3.22 3.66 -3.66
N VAL A 41 3.94 3.92 -2.56
CA VAL A 41 4.63 2.89 -1.77
C VAL A 41 3.67 1.79 -1.27
N VAL A 42 2.51 2.17 -0.70
CA VAL A 42 1.54 1.18 -0.19
C VAL A 42 0.85 0.42 -1.31
N LEU A 43 0.61 1.05 -2.47
CA LEU A 43 0.00 0.40 -3.63
C LEU A 43 0.96 -0.57 -4.32
N GLU A 44 2.25 -0.23 -4.45
CA GLU A 44 3.28 -1.11 -5.02
C GLU A 44 3.50 -2.35 -4.14
N ASN A 45 3.55 -2.18 -2.83
CA ASN A 45 3.67 -3.30 -1.89
C ASN A 45 2.47 -4.27 -1.98
N ARG A 46 1.24 -3.72 -2.14
CA ARG A 46 0.05 -4.55 -2.33
C ARG A 46 0.11 -5.35 -3.63
N LYS A 47 0.62 -4.77 -4.73
CA LYS A 47 0.78 -5.50 -6.02
C LYS A 47 1.72 -6.69 -5.87
N SER A 48 2.77 -6.57 -5.08
CA SER A 48 3.67 -7.69 -4.77
C SER A 48 2.99 -8.81 -3.97
N SER A 49 2.13 -8.47 -3.00
CA SER A 49 1.38 -9.47 -2.22
C SER A 49 0.21 -10.11 -2.98
N THR A 50 -0.31 -9.47 -4.02
CA THR A 50 -1.50 -9.95 -4.77
C THR A 50 -1.14 -10.88 -5.94
N ASN A 51 0.13 -11.01 -6.32
CA ASN A 51 0.55 -11.89 -7.43
C ASN A 51 0.70 -13.38 -7.08
N SER A 52 0.20 -13.85 -5.92
CA SER A 52 0.15 -15.29 -5.59
C SER A 52 -1.26 -15.90 -5.50
N CYS A 53 -2.33 -15.13 -5.76
CA CYS A 53 -3.67 -15.72 -5.87
C CYS A 53 -3.89 -16.30 -7.28
N LYS A 54 -3.32 -17.50 -7.48
CA LYS A 54 -3.72 -18.57 -8.41
C LYS A 54 -4.54 -18.15 -9.64
N LEU A 55 -3.86 -18.01 -10.78
CA LEU A 55 -4.36 -18.61 -12.02
C LEU A 55 -4.00 -20.10 -12.00
N SER A 56 -4.66 -20.87 -11.13
CA SER A 56 -4.60 -22.33 -11.14
C SER A 56 -6.01 -22.84 -11.32
N GLY A 57 -6.30 -23.32 -12.53
CA GLY A 57 -7.45 -24.18 -12.81
C GLY A 57 -8.74 -23.44 -13.16
N ALA A 58 -8.91 -23.14 -14.45
CA ALA A 58 -10.17 -23.46 -15.10
C ALA A 58 -9.87 -24.64 -16.04
N ALA A 59 -10.32 -25.82 -15.61
CA ALA A 59 -10.32 -27.06 -16.36
C ALA A 59 -11.60 -27.13 -17.20
N ASP A 60 -11.49 -27.39 -18.50
CA ASP A 60 -12.01 -28.57 -19.24
C ASP A 60 -11.52 -28.49 -20.70
#